data_AF-A0A6C0M1Q9-F1
#
_entry.id   AF-A0A6C0M1Q9-F1
#
_cell.length_a   1.000
_cell.length_b   1.000
_cell.length_c   1.000
_cell.angle_alpha   90.00
_cell.angle_beta   90.00
_cell.angle_gamma   90.00
#
_symmetry.space_group_name_H-M   'P 1'
#
loop_
_entity.id
_entity.type
_entity.pdbx_description
1 polymer ?
#
loop_
_entity_poly.entity_id
_entity_poly.type
_entity_poly.pdbx_seq_one_letter_code
_entity_poly.pdbx_strand_id
1 'polypeptide(L)'
;MTELVNQGAYGCLYYPGLRCNGMTDARYATKLVVQDETAVNEVAVGNAIKNIVNYSVNFVPVIDTCVVNLGKVRRNNPHVLDKCDVTNENEASTSTSSKTKFTLMKMPYIDSLYFYDYIGRMGSNKKKIISCIFDTYQYLIESIERLTEHGIVHHDLKLQNILMNLKTDTPIIIDFGLSIIIAKAPQPQPQPPPPPPPQPPPPPKAEFWKLHFYKYSPEYSVWPLETHVLNFLQNETAAALTRADVEAICEAFVNANDALNIFSKGFRARYLKACIDYHSRWVGAERDAAFAGLLAGWRTWDNYSLSIAYLQILGFISDNGFADNRLIVTYVQLLLTNVHPDPARRTSVGDTKRAFTDMFYMKERVEMYDRIVERFNPDAFIQRVSQH
;
A
#
# COMPACT_ATOMS: atom_id res chain seq x y z
N MET A 1 -20.81 5.36 -22.34
CA MET A 1 -21.53 5.60 -21.06
C MET A 1 -20.48 5.48 -19.95
N THR A 2 -20.63 6.19 -18.83
CA THR A 2 -19.72 6.05 -17.68
C THR A 2 -20.16 4.85 -16.85
N GLU A 3 -19.21 4.09 -16.32
CA GLU A 3 -19.48 2.91 -15.50
C GLU A 3 -18.72 2.99 -14.17
N LEU A 4 -19.29 2.36 -13.14
CA LEU A 4 -18.61 2.12 -11.87
C LEU A 4 -17.58 1.00 -12.08
N VAL A 5 -16.31 1.33 -11.92
CA VAL A 5 -15.17 0.40 -12.08
C VAL A 5 -14.94 -0.38 -10.80
N ASN A 6 -14.97 0.30 -9.66
CA ASN A 6 -14.70 -0.28 -8.36
C ASN A 6 -15.37 0.58 -7.26
N GLN A 7 -15.68 -0.03 -6.12
CA GLN A 7 -16.11 0.64 -4.92
C GLN A 7 -15.21 0.22 -3.75
N GLY A 8 -14.53 1.19 -3.15
CA GLY A 8 -13.74 1.00 -1.93
C GLY A 8 -14.49 1.48 -0.69
N ALA A 9 -13.86 1.37 0.47
CA ALA A 9 -14.44 1.81 1.75
C ALA A 9 -14.81 3.30 1.79
N TYR A 10 -14.11 4.14 1.01
CA TYR A 10 -14.23 5.60 1.06
C TYR A 10 -14.85 6.21 -0.21
N GLY A 11 -15.21 5.41 -1.22
CA GLY A 11 -15.81 5.98 -2.42
C GLY A 11 -15.89 5.07 -3.64
N CYS A 12 -16.41 5.64 -4.71
CA CYS A 12 -16.77 4.96 -5.95
C CYS A 12 -15.91 5.46 -7.12
N LEU A 13 -15.20 4.54 -7.78
CA LEU A 13 -14.34 4.83 -8.92
C LEU A 13 -15.10 4.68 -10.24
N TYR A 14 -15.05 5.69 -11.08
CA TYR A 14 -15.74 5.72 -12.37
C TYR A 14 -14.79 5.85 -13.55
N TYR A 15 -15.11 5.14 -14.63
CA TYR A 15 -14.48 5.28 -15.94
C TYR A 15 -15.49 5.11 -17.09
N PRO A 16 -15.44 5.91 -18.17
CA PRO A 16 -14.82 7.24 -18.26
C PRO A 16 -15.09 8.13 -17.03
N GLY A 17 -14.18 9.05 -16.73
CA GLY A 17 -14.26 9.84 -15.50
C GLY A 17 -15.43 10.83 -15.53
N LEU A 18 -16.09 11.04 -14.39
CA LEU A 18 -17.12 12.05 -14.21
C LEU A 18 -16.51 13.44 -14.02
N ARG A 19 -17.04 14.43 -14.73
CA ARG A 19 -16.76 15.85 -14.51
C ARG A 19 -17.72 16.42 -13.47
N CYS A 20 -17.37 17.54 -12.86
CA CYS A 20 -18.20 18.24 -11.86
C CYS A 20 -19.58 18.65 -12.38
N ASN A 21 -19.69 18.84 -13.70
CA ASN A 21 -20.96 19.14 -14.36
C ASN A 21 -21.78 17.88 -14.68
N GLY A 22 -21.30 16.68 -14.36
CA GLY A 22 -21.93 15.41 -14.67
C GLY A 22 -21.67 14.91 -16.08
N MET A 23 -20.81 15.51 -16.89
CA MET A 23 -20.36 14.94 -18.17
C MET A 23 -19.21 13.94 -17.96
N THR A 24 -18.81 13.22 -19.01
CA THR A 24 -17.75 12.21 -18.93
C THR A 24 -16.45 12.66 -19.64
N ASP A 25 -15.31 12.11 -19.25
CA ASP A 25 -13.99 12.33 -19.86
C ASP A 25 -13.15 11.05 -19.84
N ALA A 26 -12.93 10.44 -21.00
CA ALA A 26 -12.20 9.18 -21.13
C ALA A 26 -10.69 9.30 -20.85
N ARG A 27 -10.14 10.51 -20.69
CA ARG A 27 -8.73 10.68 -20.34
C ARG A 27 -8.45 10.43 -18.85
N TYR A 28 -9.50 10.33 -18.04
CA TYR A 28 -9.40 10.29 -16.60
C TYR A 28 -10.31 9.22 -16.03
N ALA A 29 -9.90 8.67 -14.89
CA ALA A 29 -10.80 8.03 -13.95
C ALA A 29 -11.15 9.05 -12.85
N THR A 30 -12.30 8.90 -12.21
CA THR A 30 -12.68 9.77 -11.08
C THR A 30 -13.24 8.99 -9.91
N LYS A 31 -12.77 9.29 -8.70
CA LYS A 31 -13.27 8.74 -7.44
C LYS A 31 -14.24 9.73 -6.81
N LEU A 32 -15.48 9.33 -6.59
CA LEU A 32 -16.48 10.09 -5.84
C LEU A 32 -16.36 9.71 -4.36
N VAL A 33 -16.09 10.69 -3.51
CA VAL A 33 -15.89 10.49 -2.07
C VAL A 33 -16.72 11.50 -1.26
N VAL A 34 -16.98 11.17 0.00
CA VAL A 34 -17.47 12.15 0.99
C VAL A 34 -16.36 13.16 1.25
N GLN A 35 -16.71 14.44 1.40
CA GLN A 35 -15.74 15.49 1.72
C GLN A 35 -15.43 15.48 3.24
N ASP A 36 -14.43 14.69 3.63
CA ASP A 36 -13.94 14.56 5.00
C ASP A 36 -12.40 14.69 5.09
N GLU A 37 -11.84 14.44 6.27
CA GLU A 37 -10.39 14.53 6.54
C GLU A 37 -9.57 13.51 5.73
N THR A 38 -10.11 12.32 5.46
CA THR A 38 -9.45 11.30 4.64
C THR A 38 -9.33 11.76 3.20
N ALA A 39 -10.41 12.37 2.67
CA ALA A 39 -10.40 12.96 1.34
C ALA A 39 -9.43 14.14 1.23
N VAL A 40 -9.38 14.99 2.26
CA VAL A 40 -8.41 16.10 2.31
C VAL A 40 -6.97 15.57 2.31
N ASN A 41 -6.69 14.51 3.07
CA ASN A 41 -5.39 13.87 3.12
C ASN A 41 -4.98 13.23 1.78
N GLU A 42 -5.85 12.47 1.14
CA GLU A 42 -5.56 11.84 -0.18
C GLU A 42 -5.23 12.91 -1.24
N VAL A 43 -5.91 14.07 -1.20
CA VAL A 43 -5.58 15.23 -2.07
C VAL A 43 -4.23 15.84 -1.72
N ALA A 44 -3.92 15.99 -0.42
CA ALA A 44 -2.63 16.52 0.03
C ALA A 44 -1.48 15.61 -0.40
N VAL A 45 -1.63 14.29 -0.23
CA VAL A 45 -0.67 13.28 -0.71
C VAL A 45 -0.53 13.36 -2.22
N GLY A 46 -1.63 13.45 -2.96
CA GLY A 46 -1.58 13.57 -4.42
C GLY A 46 -0.83 14.83 -4.89
N ASN A 47 -1.01 15.95 -4.19
CA ASN A 47 -0.23 17.17 -4.43
C ASN A 47 1.25 16.99 -4.10
N ALA A 48 1.60 16.27 -3.04
CA ALA A 48 2.99 15.97 -2.69
C ALA A 48 3.65 15.08 -3.75
N ILE A 49 2.96 14.04 -4.24
CA ILE A 49 3.45 13.12 -5.27
C ILE A 49 3.67 13.84 -6.60
N LYS A 50 2.81 14.78 -6.98
CA LYS A 50 2.98 15.59 -8.20
C LYS A 50 4.29 16.38 -8.24
N ASN A 51 4.92 16.63 -7.10
CA ASN A 51 6.22 17.30 -7.03
C ASN A 51 7.40 16.35 -7.26
N ILE A 52 7.18 15.03 -7.33
CA ILE A 52 8.20 14.05 -7.67
C ILE A 52 8.43 14.11 -9.19
N VAL A 53 9.69 14.26 -9.60
CA VAL A 53 10.06 14.30 -11.03
C VAL A 53 9.59 13.01 -11.71
N ASN A 54 8.85 13.18 -12.81
CA ASN A 54 8.26 12.08 -13.60
C ASN A 54 7.34 11.15 -12.80
N TYR A 55 6.64 11.66 -11.77
CA TYR A 55 5.75 10.85 -10.91
C TYR A 55 4.78 9.94 -11.70
N SER A 56 4.29 10.39 -12.86
CA SER A 56 3.31 9.67 -13.68
C SER A 56 3.82 8.35 -14.25
N VAL A 57 5.12 8.11 -14.17
CA VAL A 57 5.78 6.86 -14.58
C VAL A 57 5.65 5.79 -13.47
N ASN A 58 5.49 6.20 -12.21
CA ASN A 58 5.45 5.32 -11.05
C ASN A 58 4.08 5.32 -10.32
N PHE A 59 3.32 6.40 -10.41
CA PHE A 59 2.18 6.65 -9.54
C PHE A 59 0.97 7.24 -10.28
N VAL A 60 -0.23 6.91 -9.80
CA VAL A 60 -1.49 7.58 -10.17
C VAL A 60 -2.09 8.26 -8.94
N PRO A 61 -1.61 9.47 -8.59
CA PRO A 61 -2.20 10.26 -7.52
C PRO A 61 -3.47 10.98 -7.98
N VAL A 62 -4.20 11.54 -7.01
CA VAL A 62 -5.20 12.58 -7.28
C VAL A 62 -4.50 13.81 -7.86
N ILE A 63 -4.88 14.22 -9.07
CA ILE A 63 -4.27 15.35 -9.77
C ILE A 63 -5.09 16.63 -9.69
N ASP A 64 -6.40 16.52 -9.49
CA ASP A 64 -7.35 17.64 -9.50
C ASP A 64 -8.64 17.22 -8.77
N THR A 65 -9.42 18.18 -8.28
CA THR A 65 -10.66 17.91 -7.53
C THR A 65 -11.76 18.91 -7.80
N CYS A 66 -13.00 18.52 -7.52
CA CYS A 66 -14.09 19.47 -7.41
C CYS A 66 -15.21 19.01 -6.48
N VAL A 67 -15.82 19.97 -5.79
CA VAL A 67 -17.04 19.72 -5.04
C VAL A 67 -18.20 19.52 -6.02
N VAL A 68 -18.90 18.39 -5.88
CA VAL A 68 -19.92 17.97 -6.84
C VAL A 68 -21.34 18.10 -6.27
N ASN A 69 -22.27 18.52 -7.14
CA ASN A 69 -23.69 18.46 -6.86
C ASN A 69 -24.27 17.16 -7.46
N LEU A 70 -24.64 16.20 -6.61
CA LEU A 70 -25.13 14.90 -7.05
C LEU A 70 -26.38 14.99 -7.93
N GLY A 71 -27.28 15.95 -7.68
CA GLY A 71 -28.45 16.18 -8.52
C GLY A 71 -28.09 16.63 -9.95
N LYS A 72 -26.99 17.37 -10.12
CA LYS A 72 -26.47 17.70 -11.46
C LYS A 72 -25.87 16.48 -12.16
N VAL A 73 -25.19 15.61 -11.42
CA VAL A 73 -24.66 14.34 -11.96
C VAL A 73 -25.81 13.42 -12.40
N ARG A 74 -26.80 13.17 -11.54
CA ARG A 74 -27.97 12.33 -11.86
C ARG A 74 -28.76 12.84 -13.07
N ARG A 75 -28.86 14.16 -13.27
CA ARG A 75 -29.50 14.75 -14.47
C ARG A 75 -28.77 14.43 -15.78
N ASN A 76 -27.44 14.42 -15.76
CA ASN A 76 -26.62 14.27 -16.97
C ASN A 76 -26.17 12.83 -17.22
N ASN A 77 -26.14 12.00 -16.18
CA ASN A 77 -25.93 10.56 -16.26
C ASN A 77 -26.93 9.88 -15.31
N PRO A 78 -28.16 9.58 -15.77
CA PRO A 78 -29.12 8.82 -14.99
C PRO A 78 -28.52 7.48 -14.56
N HIS A 79 -28.83 7.04 -13.34
CA HIS A 79 -28.42 5.75 -12.77
C HIS A 79 -26.92 5.55 -12.46
N VAL A 80 -26.04 6.48 -12.81
CA VAL A 80 -24.59 6.32 -12.57
C VAL A 80 -24.23 6.17 -11.09
N LEU A 81 -25.01 6.80 -10.20
CA LEU A 81 -24.76 6.78 -8.76
C LEU A 81 -25.49 5.66 -8.03
N ASP A 82 -26.38 4.91 -8.71
CA ASP A 82 -27.28 3.96 -8.04
C ASP A 82 -26.52 2.82 -7.34
N LYS A 83 -25.38 2.43 -7.92
CA LYS A 83 -24.48 1.40 -7.39
C LYS A 83 -23.41 1.94 -6.45
N CYS A 84 -23.51 3.19 -6.02
CA CYS A 84 -22.50 3.85 -5.20
C CYS A 84 -23.00 4.03 -3.77
N ASP A 85 -22.57 3.14 -2.87
CA ASP A 85 -23.13 3.06 -1.51
C ASP A 85 -22.94 4.32 -0.69
N VAL A 86 -21.81 5.03 -0.87
CA VAL A 86 -21.56 6.31 -0.19
C VAL A 86 -22.59 7.40 -0.54
N THR A 87 -23.36 7.22 -1.61
CA THR A 87 -24.45 8.13 -1.99
C THR A 87 -25.82 7.66 -1.50
N ASN A 88 -25.96 6.40 -1.07
CA ASN A 88 -27.22 5.76 -0.70
C ASN A 88 -27.55 5.92 0.80
N GLU A 89 -26.54 6.01 1.67
CA GLU A 89 -26.74 6.14 3.13
C GLU A 89 -27.46 7.44 3.56
N ASN A 90 -27.63 8.40 2.66
CA ASN A 90 -28.12 9.75 2.98
C ASN A 90 -29.56 10.03 2.50
N GLU A 91 -30.27 9.04 1.94
CA GLU A 91 -31.71 9.21 1.63
C GLU A 91 -32.61 8.99 2.87
N ALA A 92 -32.08 8.44 3.98
CA ALA A 92 -32.86 8.10 5.19
C ALA A 92 -32.75 9.09 6.37
N SER A 93 -31.89 10.12 6.33
CA SER A 93 -31.66 11.05 7.45
C SER A 93 -32.27 12.42 7.20
N THR A 94 -33.58 12.48 7.03
CA THR A 94 -34.35 13.72 7.18
C THR A 94 -34.44 14.10 8.65
N SER A 95 -33.45 14.81 9.18
CA SER A 95 -33.61 15.90 10.15
C SER A 95 -32.27 16.29 10.79
N THR A 96 -31.85 17.53 10.54
CA THR A 96 -30.89 18.28 11.37
C THR A 96 -29.41 17.90 11.28
N SER A 97 -28.74 18.22 10.16
CA SER A 97 -27.33 18.66 10.13
C SER A 97 -26.88 18.94 8.69
N SER A 98 -25.86 19.79 8.52
CA SER A 98 -25.19 20.16 7.27
C SER A 98 -25.33 19.16 6.11
N LYS A 99 -25.82 19.60 4.94
CA LYS A 99 -25.83 18.78 3.70
C LYS A 99 -24.44 18.19 3.46
N THR A 100 -24.33 16.86 3.50
CA THR A 100 -23.11 16.11 3.16
C THR A 100 -22.59 16.58 1.80
N LYS A 101 -21.32 17.02 1.78
CA LYS A 101 -20.65 17.45 0.56
C LYS A 101 -19.87 16.28 -0.01
N PHE A 102 -19.82 16.22 -1.32
CA PHE A 102 -19.08 15.20 -2.06
C PHE A 102 -18.01 15.86 -2.90
N THR A 103 -16.86 15.19 -3.01
CA THR A 103 -15.75 15.61 -3.86
C THR A 103 -15.52 14.56 -4.94
N LEU A 104 -15.36 15.00 -6.18
CA LEU A 104 -14.80 14.18 -7.25
C LEU A 104 -13.30 14.41 -7.28
N MET A 105 -12.55 13.34 -7.13
CA MET A 105 -11.10 13.29 -7.28
C MET A 105 -10.76 12.76 -8.65
N LYS A 106 -9.94 13.50 -9.39
CA LYS A 106 -9.57 13.17 -10.77
C LYS A 106 -8.18 12.56 -10.80
N MET A 107 -8.05 11.48 -11.57
CA MET A 107 -6.81 10.72 -11.77
C MET A 107 -6.61 10.44 -13.27
N PRO A 108 -5.38 10.47 -13.79
CA PRO A 108 -5.10 10.01 -15.16
C PRO A 108 -5.61 8.58 -15.36
N TYR A 109 -6.32 8.33 -16.47
CA TYR A 109 -6.62 6.96 -16.86
C TYR A 109 -5.39 6.34 -17.52
N ILE A 110 -5.09 5.10 -17.17
CA ILE A 110 -4.00 4.31 -17.75
C ILE A 110 -4.60 3.00 -18.26
N ASP A 111 -4.35 2.71 -19.54
CA ASP A 111 -4.67 1.40 -20.11
C ASP A 111 -3.78 0.34 -19.44
N SER A 112 -4.40 -0.44 -18.56
CA SER A 112 -3.70 -1.23 -17.56
C SER A 112 -4.50 -2.46 -17.13
N LEU A 113 -3.79 -3.39 -16.49
CA LEU A 113 -4.38 -4.55 -15.82
C LEU A 113 -3.87 -4.61 -14.40
N TYR A 114 -4.59 -5.28 -13.50
CA TYR A 114 -4.00 -5.66 -12.23
C TYR A 114 -2.81 -6.61 -12.48
N PHE A 115 -1.82 -6.55 -11.58
CA PHE A 115 -0.59 -7.33 -11.70
C PHE A 115 -0.82 -8.82 -11.98
N TYR A 116 -1.80 -9.42 -11.31
CA TYR A 116 -2.11 -10.84 -11.48
C TYR A 116 -2.80 -11.16 -12.81
N ASP A 117 -3.71 -10.30 -13.29
CA ASP A 117 -4.31 -10.43 -14.62
C ASP A 117 -3.25 -10.31 -15.71
N TYR A 118 -2.28 -9.41 -15.50
CA TYR A 118 -1.15 -9.22 -16.39
C TYR A 118 -0.28 -10.47 -16.49
N ILE A 119 0.06 -11.09 -15.36
CA ILE A 119 0.77 -12.38 -15.33
C ILE A 119 -0.10 -13.48 -15.98
N GLY A 120 -1.40 -13.52 -15.71
CA GLY A 120 -2.32 -14.49 -16.29
C GLY A 120 -2.33 -14.47 -17.81
N ARG A 121 -2.21 -13.29 -18.43
CA ARG A 121 -2.08 -13.15 -19.90
C ARG A 121 -0.79 -13.73 -20.47
N MET A 122 0.24 -13.98 -19.65
CA MET A 122 1.47 -14.63 -20.10
C MET A 122 1.33 -16.14 -20.28
N GLY A 123 0.19 -16.73 -19.88
CA GLY A 123 -0.11 -18.15 -20.04
C GLY A 123 0.92 -19.04 -19.36
N SER A 124 1.33 -20.13 -20.02
CA SER A 124 2.29 -21.10 -19.47
C SER A 124 3.76 -20.70 -19.65
N ASN A 125 4.06 -19.47 -20.07
CA ASN A 125 5.45 -19.02 -20.27
C ASN A 125 6.14 -18.70 -18.93
N LYS A 126 6.59 -19.75 -18.26
CA LYS A 126 7.23 -19.70 -16.94
C LYS A 126 8.44 -18.76 -16.87
N LYS A 127 9.30 -18.74 -17.91
CA LYS A 127 10.48 -17.86 -17.99
C LYS A 127 10.07 -16.38 -17.99
N LYS A 128 9.06 -16.04 -18.81
CA LYS A 128 8.53 -14.67 -18.90
C LYS A 128 7.89 -14.25 -17.57
N ILE A 129 7.13 -15.13 -16.93
CA ILE A 129 6.49 -14.82 -15.64
C ILE A 129 7.52 -14.56 -14.55
N ILE A 130 8.53 -15.43 -14.42
CA ILE A 130 9.58 -15.25 -13.41
C ILE A 130 10.36 -13.95 -13.66
N SER A 131 10.69 -13.64 -14.92
CA SER A 131 11.37 -12.38 -15.26
C SER A 131 10.51 -11.18 -14.90
N CYS A 132 9.22 -11.21 -15.27
CA CYS A 132 8.25 -10.17 -14.91
C CYS A 132 8.22 -9.93 -13.40
N ILE A 133 8.14 -10.98 -12.57
CA ILE A 133 8.13 -10.86 -11.10
C ILE A 133 9.38 -10.13 -10.59
N PHE A 134 10.57 -10.49 -11.07
CA PHE A 134 11.80 -9.82 -10.65
C PHE A 134 11.88 -8.37 -11.15
N ASP A 135 11.52 -8.13 -12.40
CA ASP A 135 11.55 -6.79 -13.01
C ASP A 135 10.56 -5.85 -12.32
N THR A 136 9.36 -6.34 -11.98
CA THR A 136 8.38 -5.55 -11.24
C THR A 136 8.82 -5.28 -9.81
N TYR A 137 9.48 -6.22 -9.13
CA TYR A 137 10.02 -5.97 -7.80
C TYR A 137 11.06 -4.84 -7.84
N GLN A 138 11.99 -4.92 -8.79
CA GLN A 138 13.03 -3.90 -8.96
C GLN A 138 12.42 -2.51 -9.17
N TYR A 139 11.43 -2.41 -10.06
CA TYR A 139 10.76 -1.16 -10.38
C TYR A 139 9.95 -0.61 -9.21
N LEU A 140 9.26 -1.48 -8.47
CA LEU A 140 8.48 -1.10 -7.30
C LEU A 140 9.37 -0.63 -6.16
N ILE A 141 10.54 -1.25 -5.91
CA ILE A 141 11.50 -0.76 -4.93
C ILE A 141 11.93 0.67 -5.26
N GLU A 142 12.25 0.96 -6.53
CA GLU A 142 12.62 2.32 -6.94
C GLU A 142 11.45 3.30 -6.73
N SER A 143 10.23 2.85 -6.99
CA SER A 143 9.02 3.65 -6.77
C SER A 143 8.82 3.98 -5.29
N ILE A 144 8.95 3.00 -4.37
CA ILE A 144 8.83 3.27 -2.92
C ILE A 144 10.01 4.09 -2.37
N GLU A 145 11.19 4.01 -2.99
CA GLU A 145 12.35 4.84 -2.63
C GLU A 145 12.01 6.32 -2.87
N ARG A 146 11.44 6.63 -4.04
CA ARG A 146 10.99 7.98 -4.39
C ARG A 146 9.95 8.52 -3.40
N LEU A 147 8.97 7.72 -2.98
CA LEU A 147 8.00 8.12 -1.95
C LEU A 147 8.69 8.39 -0.60
N THR A 148 9.54 7.46 -0.16
CA THR A 148 10.27 7.55 1.12
C THR A 148 11.18 8.76 1.17
N GLU A 149 11.89 9.05 0.08
CA GLU A 149 12.71 10.24 -0.11
C GLU A 149 11.89 11.52 -0.02
N HIS A 150 10.59 11.48 -0.35
CA HIS A 150 9.65 12.59 -0.27
C HIS A 150 8.86 12.66 1.03
N GLY A 151 9.14 11.79 2.00
CA GLY A 151 8.43 11.79 3.29
C GLY A 151 7.01 11.25 3.16
N ILE A 152 6.76 10.38 2.18
CA ILE A 152 5.46 9.79 1.92
C ILE A 152 5.56 8.29 2.20
N VAL A 153 4.59 7.77 2.94
CA VAL A 153 4.37 6.34 3.12
C VAL A 153 3.06 6.01 2.41
N HIS A 154 3.08 5.05 1.48
CA HIS A 154 1.87 4.59 0.81
C HIS A 154 0.89 3.99 1.82
N HIS A 155 1.40 3.20 2.76
CA HIS A 155 0.68 2.62 3.90
C HIS A 155 -0.44 1.62 3.57
N ASP A 156 -0.70 1.40 2.27
CA ASP A 156 -1.56 0.33 1.76
C ASP A 156 -0.94 -0.40 0.55
N LEU A 157 0.38 -0.65 0.56
CA LEU A 157 1.04 -1.22 -0.61
C LEU A 157 0.86 -2.75 -0.66
N LYS A 158 -0.12 -3.19 -1.46
CA LYS A 158 -0.48 -4.59 -1.72
C LYS A 158 -0.64 -4.83 -3.23
N LEU A 159 -0.71 -6.10 -3.65
CA LEU A 159 -0.80 -6.46 -5.08
C LEU A 159 -2.03 -5.86 -5.78
N GLN A 160 -3.13 -5.70 -5.06
CA GLN A 160 -4.37 -5.07 -5.56
C GLN A 160 -4.19 -3.58 -5.85
N ASN A 161 -3.18 -2.93 -5.26
CA ASN A 161 -2.85 -1.52 -5.47
C ASN A 161 -1.68 -1.34 -6.47
N ILE A 162 -1.41 -2.37 -7.29
CA ILE A 162 -0.40 -2.34 -8.35
C ILE A 162 -1.07 -2.67 -9.69
N LEU A 163 -0.98 -1.74 -10.62
CA LEU A 163 -1.42 -1.89 -12.01
C LEU A 163 -0.22 -2.05 -12.94
N MET A 164 -0.35 -2.84 -13.99
CA MET A 164 0.63 -2.96 -15.07
C MET A 164 0.19 -2.10 -16.24
N ASN A 165 1.00 -1.12 -16.61
CA ASN A 165 0.76 -0.28 -17.78
C ASN A 165 1.01 -1.08 -19.06
N LEU A 166 -0.03 -1.29 -19.87
CA LEU A 166 0.05 -2.11 -21.09
C LEU A 166 0.90 -1.50 -22.20
N LYS A 167 1.15 -0.18 -22.14
CA LYS A 167 1.96 0.53 -23.12
C LYS A 167 3.46 0.43 -22.81
N THR A 168 3.83 0.51 -21.53
CA THR A 168 5.24 0.57 -21.11
C THR A 168 5.75 -0.73 -20.52
N ASP A 169 4.86 -1.69 -20.21
CA ASP A 169 5.19 -2.94 -19.52
C ASP A 169 5.83 -2.70 -18.14
N THR A 170 5.35 -1.67 -17.43
CA THR A 170 5.87 -1.28 -16.11
C THR A 170 4.77 -1.22 -15.05
N PRO A 171 5.07 -1.58 -13.79
CA PRO A 171 4.10 -1.46 -12.71
C PRO A 171 3.91 0.00 -12.30
N ILE A 172 2.71 0.30 -11.80
CA ILE A 172 2.25 1.62 -11.36
C ILE A 172 1.48 1.44 -10.06
N ILE A 173 1.83 2.25 -9.05
CA ILE A 173 1.19 2.23 -7.73
C ILE A 173 -0.02 3.17 -7.75
N ILE A 174 -1.13 2.69 -7.19
CA ILE A 174 -2.42 3.39 -7.11
C ILE A 174 -2.98 3.38 -5.68
N ASP A 175 -4.04 4.16 -5.46
CA ASP A 175 -4.81 4.22 -4.21
C ASP A 175 -4.04 4.73 -2.98
N PHE A 176 -3.92 6.05 -2.90
CA PHE A 176 -3.22 6.76 -1.82
C PHE A 176 -4.15 7.15 -0.65
N GLY A 177 -5.31 6.50 -0.52
CA GLY A 177 -6.32 6.85 0.49
C GLY A 177 -5.84 6.70 1.94
N LEU A 178 -4.92 5.77 2.21
CA LEU A 178 -4.34 5.53 3.54
C LEU A 178 -2.94 6.15 3.71
N SER A 179 -2.43 6.81 2.69
CA SER A 179 -1.06 7.30 2.68
C SER A 179 -0.82 8.39 3.71
N ILE A 180 0.42 8.44 4.21
CA ILE A 180 0.83 9.32 5.29
C ILE A 180 1.93 10.24 4.78
N ILE A 181 1.76 11.55 4.96
CA ILE A 181 2.86 12.51 4.83
C ILE A 181 3.54 12.60 6.18
N ILE A 182 4.73 12.02 6.29
CA ILE A 182 5.60 12.20 7.45
C ILE A 182 6.42 13.46 7.22
N ALA A 183 6.09 14.53 7.95
CA ALA A 183 6.77 15.81 7.83
C ALA A 183 8.30 15.62 7.85
N LYS A 184 8.96 15.97 6.74
CA LYS A 184 10.42 16.06 6.73
C LYS A 184 10.83 17.18 7.69
N ALA A 185 11.92 16.98 8.42
CA ALA A 185 12.67 18.12 8.92
C ALA A 185 12.92 19.09 7.75
N PRO A 186 12.70 20.40 7.90
CA PRO A 186 12.85 21.36 6.81
C PRO A 186 14.22 21.19 6.16
N GLN A 187 14.24 20.85 4.88
CA GLN A 187 15.46 20.88 4.08
C GLN A 187 15.88 22.34 3.94
N PRO A 188 17.18 22.68 4.01
CA PRO A 188 17.64 24.01 3.62
C PRO A 188 17.26 24.24 2.15
N GLN A 189 16.30 25.12 1.88
CA GLN A 189 15.88 25.45 0.53
C GLN A 189 16.94 26.36 -0.14
N PRO A 190 17.49 26.02 -1.32
CA PRO A 190 18.08 27.00 -2.20
C PRO A 190 16.95 27.76 -2.91
N GLN A 191 16.66 28.97 -2.41
CA GLN A 191 15.67 29.97 -2.87
C GLN A 191 14.20 29.53 -2.98
N PRO A 192 13.24 30.35 -2.51
CA PRO A 192 11.83 29.98 -2.53
C PRO A 192 11.22 30.14 -3.93
N PRO A 193 10.46 29.15 -4.44
CA PRO A 193 9.50 29.36 -5.52
C PRO A 193 8.34 30.25 -5.04
N PRO A 194 7.56 30.85 -5.96
CA PRO A 194 6.37 31.63 -5.59
C PRO A 194 5.43 30.84 -4.68
N PRO A 195 4.72 31.51 -3.74
CA PRO A 195 3.96 30.82 -2.72
C PRO A 195 2.87 29.95 -3.37
N PRO A 196 2.80 28.64 -3.04
CA PRO A 196 1.67 27.82 -3.41
C PRO A 196 0.39 28.39 -2.79
N PRO A 197 -0.80 28.10 -3.36
CA PRO A 197 -2.07 28.41 -2.69
C PRO A 197 -2.03 27.86 -1.26
N PRO A 198 -2.62 28.58 -0.28
CA PRO A 198 -2.51 28.22 1.12
C PRO A 198 -2.89 26.75 1.32
N GLN A 199 -1.90 25.94 1.67
CA GLN A 199 -2.14 24.57 2.10
C GLN A 199 -2.77 24.63 3.49
N PRO A 200 -3.75 23.78 3.80
CA PRO A 200 -4.24 23.68 5.16
C PRO A 200 -3.08 23.36 6.11
N PRO A 201 -3.03 23.97 7.30
CA PRO A 201 -2.00 23.63 8.29
C PRO A 201 -2.06 22.13 8.61
N PRO A 202 -0.91 21.49 8.92
CA PRO A 202 -0.92 20.09 9.34
C PRO A 202 -1.85 19.92 10.55
N PRO A 203 -2.56 18.78 10.64
CA PRO A 203 -3.46 18.53 11.75
C PRO A 203 -2.70 18.56 13.09
N PRO A 204 -3.33 18.98 14.20
CA PRO A 204 -2.83 18.75 15.54
C PRO A 204 -2.42 17.29 15.72
N LYS A 205 -1.41 17.04 16.54
CA LYS A 205 -0.85 15.70 16.79
C LYS A 205 -1.93 14.63 17.08
N ALA A 206 -2.97 15.00 17.83
CA ALA A 206 -4.09 14.11 18.14
C ALA A 206 -4.96 13.74 16.92
N GLU A 207 -5.16 14.66 15.98
CA GLU A 207 -5.89 14.42 14.73
C GLU A 207 -5.05 13.57 13.77
N PHE A 208 -3.73 13.81 13.69
CA PHE A 208 -2.81 12.97 12.92
C PHE A 208 -2.92 11.48 13.31
N TRP A 209 -2.89 11.16 14.61
CA TRP A 209 -2.97 9.78 15.05
C TRP A 209 -4.32 9.13 14.74
N LYS A 210 -5.43 9.86 14.94
CA LYS A 210 -6.77 9.37 14.64
C LYS A 210 -6.97 9.13 13.15
N LEU A 211 -6.43 10.00 12.30
CA LEU A 211 -6.57 9.91 10.86
C LEU A 211 -5.79 8.71 10.28
N HIS A 212 -4.57 8.47 10.75
CA HIS A 212 -3.67 7.47 10.15
C HIS A 212 -3.66 6.12 10.88
N PHE A 213 -4.07 6.08 12.14
CA PHE A 213 -4.14 4.85 12.96
C PHE A 213 -5.58 4.67 13.49
N TYR A 214 -6.51 4.51 12.57
CA TYR A 214 -7.96 4.61 12.81
C TYR A 214 -8.62 3.29 13.23
N LYS A 215 -7.94 2.14 13.12
CA LYS A 215 -8.53 0.83 13.45
C LYS A 215 -7.48 -0.22 13.79
N TYR A 216 -7.69 -0.95 14.88
CA TYR A 216 -6.94 -2.17 15.16
C TYR A 216 -7.46 -3.35 14.32
N SER A 217 -6.63 -3.79 13.38
CA SER A 217 -6.88 -4.93 12.48
C SER A 217 -5.61 -5.79 12.40
N PRO A 218 -5.31 -6.66 13.39
CA PRO A 218 -4.10 -7.48 13.42
C PRO A 218 -3.98 -8.47 12.24
N GLU A 219 -5.09 -8.74 11.54
CA GLU A 219 -5.15 -9.52 10.32
C GLU A 219 -4.57 -8.82 9.08
N TYR A 220 -4.39 -7.50 9.15
CA TYR A 220 -3.96 -6.69 8.01
C TYR A 220 -2.44 -6.74 7.79
N SER A 221 -1.95 -7.89 7.31
CA SER A 221 -0.51 -8.22 7.20
C SER A 221 0.34 -7.27 6.35
N VAL A 222 -0.28 -6.42 5.53
CA VAL A 222 0.38 -5.33 4.79
C VAL A 222 1.03 -4.34 5.75
N TRP A 223 0.44 -4.14 6.93
CA TRP A 223 0.99 -3.27 7.96
C TRP A 223 2.11 -3.96 8.74
N PRO A 224 3.20 -3.23 9.05
CA PRO A 224 4.21 -3.73 9.97
C PRO A 224 3.66 -3.76 11.40
N LEU A 225 4.27 -4.57 12.27
CA LEU A 225 3.81 -4.78 13.65
C LEU A 225 3.70 -3.46 14.44
N GLU A 226 4.59 -2.50 14.18
CA GLU A 226 4.54 -1.18 14.80
C GLU A 226 3.22 -0.46 14.53
N THR A 227 2.69 -0.58 13.32
CA THR A 227 1.39 0.00 12.93
C THR A 227 0.24 -0.68 13.66
N HIS A 228 0.29 -1.99 13.88
CA HIS A 228 -0.73 -2.69 14.68
C HIS A 228 -0.69 -2.25 16.15
N VAL A 229 0.50 -2.09 16.72
CA VAL A 229 0.66 -1.59 18.09
C VAL A 229 0.18 -0.13 18.21
N LEU A 230 0.48 0.73 17.23
CA LEU A 230 -0.03 2.10 17.16
C LEU A 230 -1.56 2.12 17.10
N ASN A 231 -2.17 1.29 16.27
CA ASN A 231 -3.62 1.17 16.16
C ASN A 231 -4.26 0.64 17.45
N PHE A 232 -3.66 -0.34 18.12
CA PHE A 232 -4.14 -0.85 19.40
C PHE A 232 -4.09 0.25 20.47
N LEU A 233 -2.94 0.91 20.59
CA LEU A 233 -2.77 2.06 21.48
C LEU A 233 -3.73 3.21 21.16
N GLN A 234 -4.14 3.39 19.90
CA GLN A 234 -5.05 4.48 19.52
C GLN A 234 -6.52 4.13 19.79
N ASN A 235 -6.92 2.87 19.59
CA ASN A 235 -8.34 2.50 19.48
C ASN A 235 -8.83 1.51 20.55
N GLU A 236 -7.95 0.71 21.14
CA GLU A 236 -8.34 -0.39 22.04
C GLU A 236 -8.05 -0.09 23.51
N THR A 237 -7.13 0.83 23.82
CA THR A 237 -6.77 1.14 25.20
C THR A 237 -6.49 2.62 25.46
N ALA A 238 -6.86 3.09 26.65
CA ALA A 238 -6.44 4.38 27.18
C ALA A 238 -5.21 4.27 28.11
N ALA A 239 -4.90 3.07 28.58
CA ALA A 239 -3.81 2.78 29.50
C ALA A 239 -2.49 2.53 28.76
N ALA A 240 -1.39 2.48 29.51
CA ALA A 240 -0.11 2.01 28.97
C ALA A 240 -0.20 0.53 28.58
N LEU A 241 0.59 0.12 27.58
CA LEU A 241 0.66 -1.28 27.15
C LEU A 241 1.10 -2.18 28.31
N THR A 242 0.38 -3.28 28.50
CA THR A 242 0.78 -4.36 29.39
C THR A 242 1.57 -5.42 28.61
N ARG A 243 2.25 -6.30 29.35
CA ARG A 243 2.91 -7.47 28.74
C ARG A 243 1.92 -8.38 28.02
N ALA A 244 0.71 -8.55 28.57
CA ALA A 244 -0.34 -9.37 27.97
C ALA A 244 -0.84 -8.77 26.65
N ASP A 245 -0.98 -7.43 26.57
CA ASP A 245 -1.35 -6.75 25.32
C ASP A 245 -0.32 -7.03 24.22
N VAL A 246 0.98 -6.88 24.53
CA VAL A 246 2.06 -7.14 23.57
C VAL A 246 2.03 -8.58 23.07
N GLU A 247 1.87 -9.56 23.96
CA GLU A 247 1.79 -10.97 23.59
C GLU A 247 0.59 -11.24 22.68
N ALA A 248 -0.60 -10.75 23.04
CA ALA A 248 -1.82 -10.91 22.26
C ALA A 248 -1.72 -10.28 20.86
N ILE A 249 -1.20 -9.05 20.75
CA ILE A 249 -1.00 -8.35 19.47
C ILE A 249 -0.02 -9.13 18.60
N CYS A 250 1.11 -9.57 19.16
CA CYS A 250 2.13 -10.31 18.41
C CYS A 250 1.62 -11.67 17.94
N GLU A 251 0.88 -12.40 18.78
CA GLU A 251 0.28 -13.68 18.42
C GLU A 251 -0.74 -13.52 17.30
N ALA A 252 -1.67 -12.56 17.42
CA ALA A 252 -2.66 -12.29 16.39
C ALA A 252 -1.99 -11.93 15.05
N PHE A 253 -0.99 -11.04 15.08
CA PHE A 253 -0.23 -10.63 13.91
C PHE A 253 0.49 -11.80 13.22
N VAL A 254 1.21 -12.65 13.97
CA VAL A 254 1.95 -13.77 13.37
C VAL A 254 1.02 -14.86 12.85
N ASN A 255 -0.09 -15.13 13.56
CA ASN A 255 -1.04 -16.17 13.17
C ASN A 255 -1.86 -15.80 11.93
N ALA A 256 -2.18 -14.52 11.75
CA ALA A 256 -2.96 -14.04 10.62
C ALA A 256 -2.12 -13.68 9.37
N ASN A 257 -0.79 -13.61 9.50
CA ASN A 257 0.08 -13.23 8.39
C ASN A 257 0.36 -14.40 7.44
N ASP A 258 -0.43 -14.49 6.36
CA ASP A 258 -0.33 -15.56 5.38
C ASP A 258 1.02 -15.63 4.65
N ALA A 259 1.76 -14.52 4.55
CA ALA A 259 3.10 -14.53 3.98
C ALA A 259 4.08 -15.39 4.80
N LEU A 260 3.78 -15.63 6.08
CA LEU A 260 4.59 -16.47 6.96
C LEU A 260 4.24 -17.95 6.89
N ASN A 261 3.12 -18.33 6.24
CA ASN A 261 2.65 -19.72 6.18
C ASN A 261 3.56 -20.64 5.36
N ILE A 262 4.40 -20.07 4.51
CA ILE A 262 5.39 -20.79 3.71
C ILE A 262 6.58 -21.29 4.55
N PHE A 263 6.71 -20.82 5.79
CA PHE A 263 7.80 -21.17 6.69
C PHE A 263 7.39 -22.21 7.74
N SER A 264 8.39 -22.93 8.25
CA SER A 264 8.17 -23.96 9.26
C SER A 264 7.58 -23.40 10.56
N LYS A 265 6.84 -24.25 11.29
CA LYS A 265 6.32 -23.91 12.64
C LYS A 265 7.42 -23.38 13.57
N GLY A 266 8.62 -23.97 13.50
CA GLY A 266 9.78 -23.54 14.29
C GLY A 266 10.31 -22.16 13.89
N PHE A 267 10.27 -21.80 12.60
CA PHE A 267 10.60 -20.44 12.17
C PHE A 267 9.58 -19.44 12.71
N ARG A 268 8.28 -19.70 12.53
CA ARG A 268 7.20 -18.82 13.00
C ARG A 268 7.25 -18.61 14.51
N ALA A 269 7.56 -19.65 15.29
CA ALA A 269 7.74 -19.52 16.74
C ALA A 269 8.91 -18.60 17.12
N ARG A 270 10.05 -18.68 16.40
CA ARG A 270 11.18 -17.76 16.62
C ARG A 270 10.85 -16.33 16.20
N TYR A 271 10.11 -16.18 15.11
CA TYR A 271 9.65 -14.87 14.64
C TYR A 271 8.69 -14.22 15.65
N LEU A 272 7.70 -14.97 16.16
CA LEU A 272 6.81 -14.54 17.25
C LEU A 272 7.61 -14.12 18.50
N LYS A 273 8.59 -14.92 18.90
CA LYS A 273 9.47 -14.56 20.02
C LYS A 273 10.18 -13.23 19.76
N ALA A 274 10.71 -13.01 18.56
CA ALA A 274 11.36 -11.75 18.20
C ALA A 274 10.37 -10.55 18.19
N CYS A 275 9.13 -10.76 17.74
CA CYS A 275 8.06 -9.77 17.84
C CYS A 275 7.85 -9.32 19.30
N ILE A 276 7.64 -10.30 20.19
CA ILE A 276 7.39 -10.06 21.61
C ILE A 276 8.60 -9.40 22.27
N ASP A 277 9.81 -9.92 22.04
CA ASP A 277 11.05 -9.40 22.62
C ASP A 277 11.26 -7.92 22.26
N TYR A 278 11.09 -7.56 20.98
CA TYR A 278 11.27 -6.17 20.54
C TYR A 278 10.19 -5.24 21.12
N HIS A 279 8.91 -5.62 21.01
CA HIS A 279 7.80 -4.74 21.40
C HIS A 279 7.60 -4.63 22.92
N SER A 280 8.18 -5.54 23.70
CA SER A 280 8.11 -5.48 25.16
C SER A 280 8.76 -4.23 25.76
N ARG A 281 9.61 -3.52 25.02
CA ARG A 281 10.18 -2.24 25.44
C ARG A 281 9.14 -1.12 25.60
N TRP A 282 7.96 -1.28 24.98
CA TRP A 282 6.87 -0.33 25.07
C TRP A 282 5.91 -0.62 26.23
N VAL A 283 6.11 -1.73 26.96
CA VAL A 283 5.32 -2.06 28.15
C VAL A 283 5.53 -0.99 29.22
N GLY A 284 4.44 -0.40 29.71
CA GLY A 284 4.46 0.68 30.69
C GLY A 284 5.05 2.00 30.19
N ALA A 285 5.40 2.12 28.89
CA ALA A 285 5.91 3.35 28.34
C ALA A 285 4.81 4.42 28.27
N GLU A 286 5.20 5.69 28.48
CA GLU A 286 4.32 6.82 28.26
C GLU A 286 3.80 6.84 26.83
N ARG A 287 2.50 7.14 26.67
CA ARG A 287 1.80 7.00 25.38
C ARG A 287 2.50 7.78 24.28
N ASP A 288 2.81 9.05 24.53
CA ASP A 288 3.49 9.90 23.55
C ASP A 288 4.88 9.38 23.15
N ALA A 289 5.60 8.76 24.08
CA ALA A 289 6.91 8.16 23.82
C ALA A 289 6.77 6.87 23.00
N ALA A 290 5.77 6.03 23.31
CA ALA A 290 5.46 4.83 22.53
C ALA A 290 5.08 5.19 21.09
N PHE A 291 4.18 6.15 20.90
CA PHE A 291 3.77 6.61 19.57
C PHE A 291 4.95 7.15 18.75
N ALA A 292 5.77 8.02 19.34
CA ALA A 292 6.94 8.58 18.66
C ALA A 292 7.97 7.50 18.30
N GLY A 293 8.22 6.56 19.21
CA GLY A 293 9.19 5.49 19.03
C GLY A 293 8.77 4.43 18.01
N LEU A 294 7.49 4.08 17.96
CA LEU A 294 6.93 3.18 16.95
C LEU A 294 6.90 3.83 15.56
N LEU A 295 6.55 5.12 15.48
CA LEU A 295 6.55 5.87 14.22
C LEU A 295 7.97 6.04 13.64
N ALA A 296 9.01 6.02 14.47
CA ALA A 296 10.39 6.23 14.01
C ALA A 296 10.86 5.25 12.91
N GLY A 297 10.23 4.05 12.83
CA GLY A 297 10.51 3.04 11.81
C GLY A 297 9.88 3.29 10.43
N TRP A 298 9.12 4.38 10.24
CA TRP A 298 8.26 4.61 9.07
C TRP A 298 8.95 4.45 7.71
N ARG A 299 10.25 4.78 7.62
CA ARG A 299 11.05 4.69 6.38
C ARG A 299 11.17 3.27 5.81
N THR A 300 10.79 2.26 6.60
CA THR A 300 10.85 0.85 6.22
C THR A 300 9.48 0.24 5.95
N TRP A 301 8.38 0.97 6.19
CA TRP A 301 7.03 0.41 6.17
C TRP A 301 6.59 -0.04 4.78
N ASP A 302 6.76 0.78 3.74
CA ASP A 302 6.41 0.34 2.38
C ASP A 302 7.35 -0.76 1.86
N ASN A 303 8.61 -0.80 2.32
CA ASN A 303 9.55 -1.87 1.99
C ASN A 303 9.15 -3.20 2.66
N TYR A 304 8.66 -3.12 3.90
CA TYR A 304 8.02 -4.22 4.60
C TYR A 304 6.80 -4.72 3.82
N SER A 305 5.87 -3.82 3.44
CA SER A 305 4.63 -4.18 2.73
C SER A 305 4.93 -4.82 1.36
N LEU A 306 5.86 -4.25 0.60
CA LEU A 306 6.31 -4.83 -0.66
C LEU A 306 6.95 -6.21 -0.44
N SER A 307 7.72 -6.38 0.63
CA SER A 307 8.35 -7.67 0.92
C SER A 307 7.33 -8.74 1.35
N ILE A 308 6.27 -8.36 2.07
CA ILE A 308 5.13 -9.24 2.37
C ILE A 308 4.45 -9.70 1.07
N ALA A 309 4.12 -8.76 0.18
CA ALA A 309 3.47 -9.08 -1.10
C ALA A 309 4.30 -10.06 -1.95
N TYR A 310 5.62 -9.88 -1.98
CA TYR A 310 6.51 -10.76 -2.74
C TYR A 310 6.80 -12.09 -2.04
N LEU A 311 6.78 -12.16 -0.70
CA LEU A 311 6.80 -13.43 0.01
C LEU A 311 5.55 -14.26 -0.29
N GLN A 312 4.37 -13.63 -0.39
CA GLN A 312 3.14 -14.31 -0.82
C GLN A 312 3.25 -14.85 -2.24
N ILE A 313 3.75 -14.05 -3.19
CA ILE A 313 4.05 -14.49 -4.56
C ILE A 313 4.96 -15.72 -4.54
N LEU A 314 6.08 -15.68 -3.81
CA LEU A 314 7.02 -16.79 -3.73
C LEU A 314 6.40 -18.04 -3.09
N GLY A 315 5.50 -17.87 -2.12
CA GLY A 315 4.71 -18.94 -1.54
C GLY A 315 3.88 -19.71 -2.55
N PHE A 316 3.37 -19.03 -3.57
CA PHE A 316 2.65 -19.65 -4.67
C PHE A 316 3.56 -20.33 -5.70
N ILE A 317 4.84 -19.96 -5.74
CA ILE A 317 5.84 -20.58 -6.64
C ILE A 317 6.34 -21.91 -6.09
N SER A 318 6.35 -22.11 -4.76
CA SER A 318 6.99 -23.26 -4.11
C SER A 318 5.98 -24.25 -3.50
N ASP A 319 5.38 -25.14 -4.30
CA ASP A 319 4.52 -26.21 -3.76
C ASP A 319 5.30 -27.24 -2.90
N ASN A 320 6.64 -27.33 -3.03
CA ASN A 320 7.50 -28.27 -2.29
C ASN A 320 8.72 -27.61 -1.60
N GLY A 321 8.62 -26.32 -1.26
CA GLY A 321 9.68 -25.55 -0.59
C GLY A 321 10.80 -25.02 -1.51
N PHE A 322 11.64 -24.15 -0.95
CA PHE A 322 12.67 -23.38 -1.68
C PHE A 322 14.02 -24.12 -1.85
N ALA A 323 14.07 -25.41 -1.52
CA ALA A 323 15.28 -26.04 -0.96
C ALA A 323 16.52 -26.16 -1.88
N ASP A 324 16.45 -25.88 -3.18
CA ASP A 324 17.59 -26.12 -4.10
C ASP A 324 17.89 -24.97 -5.07
N ASN A 325 17.58 -23.72 -4.72
CA ASN A 325 17.93 -22.57 -5.56
C ASN A 325 18.53 -21.41 -4.75
N ARG A 326 19.81 -21.13 -4.96
CA ARG A 326 20.55 -20.09 -4.21
C ARG A 326 19.98 -18.70 -4.45
N LEU A 327 19.66 -18.32 -5.69
CA LEU A 327 19.04 -17.04 -6.02
C LEU A 327 17.72 -16.84 -5.24
N ILE A 328 16.82 -17.82 -5.25
CA ILE A 328 15.54 -17.75 -4.53
C ILE A 328 15.77 -17.74 -3.01
N VAL A 329 16.70 -18.54 -2.49
CA VAL A 329 17.04 -18.53 -1.06
C VAL A 329 17.56 -17.15 -0.65
N THR A 330 18.46 -16.55 -1.42
CA THR A 330 18.97 -15.20 -1.17
C THR A 330 17.87 -14.16 -1.29
N TYR A 331 16.95 -14.31 -2.26
CA TYR A 331 15.81 -13.41 -2.40
C TYR A 331 14.88 -13.48 -1.18
N VAL A 332 14.50 -14.68 -0.76
CA VAL A 332 13.68 -14.89 0.45
C VAL A 332 14.38 -14.33 1.68
N GLN A 333 15.71 -14.47 1.81
CA GLN A 333 16.47 -13.86 2.90
C GLN A 333 16.45 -12.33 2.89
N LEU A 334 16.53 -11.71 1.71
CA LEU A 334 16.38 -10.27 1.56
C LEU A 334 14.99 -9.82 2.01
N LEU A 335 13.93 -10.47 1.51
CA LEU A 335 12.55 -10.17 1.89
C LEU A 335 12.31 -10.38 3.40
N LEU A 336 12.84 -11.47 3.97
CA LEU A 336 12.77 -11.75 5.41
C LEU A 336 13.49 -10.71 6.27
N THR A 337 14.57 -10.13 5.76
CA THR A 337 15.27 -9.03 6.43
C THR A 337 14.38 -7.78 6.49
N ASN A 338 13.67 -7.48 5.40
CA ASN A 338 12.75 -6.35 5.33
C ASN A 338 11.47 -6.53 6.17
N VAL A 339 11.09 -7.78 6.47
CA VAL A 339 9.96 -8.06 7.35
C VAL A 339 10.38 -8.33 8.80
N HIS A 340 11.61 -7.99 9.19
CA HIS A 340 12.05 -8.20 10.57
C HIS A 340 11.17 -7.39 11.57
N PRO A 341 10.80 -7.94 12.75
CA PRO A 341 9.94 -7.24 13.72
C PRO A 341 10.57 -5.97 14.33
N ASP A 342 11.90 -5.95 14.45
CA ASP A 342 12.68 -4.76 14.79
C ASP A 342 13.00 -3.94 13.52
N PRO A 343 12.43 -2.75 13.33
CA PRO A 343 12.71 -1.87 12.19
C PRO A 343 14.19 -1.47 12.03
N ALA A 344 14.99 -1.45 13.11
CA ALA A 344 16.42 -1.14 13.00
C ALA A 344 17.23 -2.27 12.34
N ARG A 345 16.64 -3.46 12.23
CA ARG A 345 17.23 -4.62 11.56
C ARG A 345 16.70 -4.82 10.13
N ARG A 346 15.74 -4.00 9.71
CA ARG A 346 15.30 -3.95 8.31
C ARG A 346 16.31 -3.14 7.51
N THR A 347 16.52 -3.52 6.25
CA THR A 347 17.34 -2.71 5.35
C THR A 347 16.57 -1.49 4.87
N SER A 348 17.29 -0.39 4.61
CA SER A 348 16.70 0.76 3.93
C SER A 348 16.23 0.36 2.53
N VAL A 349 15.34 1.16 1.94
CA VAL A 349 14.88 0.93 0.56
C VAL A 349 16.05 0.90 -0.42
N GLY A 350 16.97 1.87 -0.32
CA GLY A 350 18.16 1.94 -1.18
C GLY A 350 19.14 0.79 -0.97
N ASP A 351 19.34 0.32 0.27
CA ASP A 351 20.13 -0.90 0.55
C ASP A 351 19.46 -2.14 -0.01
N THR A 352 18.13 -2.23 0.08
CA THR A 352 17.35 -3.35 -0.46
C THR A 352 17.51 -3.41 -1.98
N LYS A 353 17.41 -2.25 -2.65
CA LYS A 353 17.64 -2.13 -4.10
C LYS A 353 19.03 -2.61 -4.50
N ARG A 354 20.07 -2.19 -3.77
CA ARG A 354 21.45 -2.63 -4.00
C ARG A 354 21.58 -4.14 -3.81
N ALA A 355 21.15 -4.66 -2.66
CA ALA A 355 21.21 -6.09 -2.36
C ALA A 355 20.46 -6.94 -3.39
N PHE A 356 19.28 -6.50 -3.82
CA PHE A 356 18.51 -7.16 -4.89
C PHE A 356 19.28 -7.18 -6.21
N THR A 357 19.87 -6.05 -6.60
CA THR A 357 20.67 -5.93 -7.82
C THR A 357 21.90 -6.84 -7.78
N ASP A 358 22.61 -6.86 -6.65
CA ASP A 358 23.83 -7.64 -6.44
C ASP A 358 23.60 -9.15 -6.54
N MET A 359 22.38 -9.62 -6.25
CA MET A 359 22.00 -11.03 -6.40
C MET A 359 22.19 -11.55 -7.82
N PHE A 360 22.00 -10.72 -8.85
CA PHE A 360 22.14 -11.11 -10.25
C PHE A 360 23.59 -11.06 -10.76
N TYR A 361 24.50 -10.45 -9.98
CA TYR A 361 25.95 -10.44 -10.27
C TYR A 361 26.71 -11.55 -9.55
N MET A 362 26.02 -12.35 -8.72
CA MET A 362 26.61 -13.56 -8.14
C MET A 362 27.03 -14.50 -9.29
N LYS A 363 28.31 -14.94 -9.31
CA LYS A 363 28.81 -15.94 -10.27
C LYS A 363 28.00 -17.24 -10.11
N GLU A 364 26.92 -17.39 -10.86
CA GLU A 364 26.07 -18.57 -10.83
C GLU A 364 25.94 -19.21 -12.23
N ARG A 365 25.70 -20.53 -12.24
CA ARG A 365 25.51 -21.32 -13.46
C ARG A 365 24.08 -21.11 -13.98
N VAL A 366 23.92 -20.89 -15.29
CA VAL A 366 22.62 -20.71 -15.99
C VAL A 366 21.59 -21.78 -15.61
N GLU A 367 22.06 -23.01 -15.33
CA GLU A 367 21.31 -24.17 -14.84
C GLU A 367 20.42 -23.90 -13.59
N MET A 368 20.75 -22.90 -12.78
CA MET A 368 19.92 -22.51 -11.61
C MET A 368 18.59 -21.88 -12.03
N TYR A 369 18.59 -21.04 -13.06
CA TYR A 369 17.37 -20.37 -13.55
C TYR A 369 16.39 -21.39 -14.14
N ASP A 370 16.90 -22.37 -14.87
CA ASP A 370 16.07 -23.42 -15.46
C ASP A 370 15.33 -24.24 -14.39
N ARG A 371 15.94 -24.48 -13.21
CA ARG A 371 15.24 -25.16 -12.10
C ARG A 371 14.09 -24.37 -11.48
N ILE A 372 14.20 -23.03 -11.42
CA ILE A 372 13.08 -22.18 -10.96
C ILE A 372 11.92 -22.31 -11.95
N VAL A 373 12.25 -22.22 -13.24
CA VAL A 373 11.31 -22.33 -14.35
C VAL A 373 10.63 -23.70 -14.33
N GLU A 374 11.37 -24.79 -14.16
CA GLU A 374 10.80 -26.14 -14.13
C GLU A 374 9.79 -26.33 -13.00
N ARG A 375 10.12 -25.87 -11.77
CA ARG A 375 9.30 -26.06 -10.57
C ARG A 375 8.11 -25.09 -10.46
N PHE A 376 8.12 -23.96 -11.15
CA PHE A 376 7.02 -22.99 -11.08
C PHE A 376 5.72 -23.58 -11.65
N ASN A 377 4.61 -23.39 -10.95
CA ASN A 377 3.27 -23.82 -11.34
C ASN A 377 2.38 -22.58 -11.64
N PRO A 378 2.30 -22.13 -12.91
CA PRO A 378 1.53 -20.94 -13.29
C PRO A 378 0.04 -21.04 -12.97
N ASP A 379 -0.56 -22.23 -13.12
CA ASP A 379 -1.99 -22.40 -12.93
C ASP A 379 -2.36 -22.27 -11.45
N ALA A 380 -1.57 -22.87 -10.55
CA ALA A 380 -1.74 -22.70 -9.10
C ALA A 380 -1.51 -21.25 -8.66
N PHE A 381 -0.52 -20.57 -9.26
CA PHE A 381 -0.27 -19.15 -9.03
C PHE A 381 -1.50 -18.29 -9.42
N ILE A 382 -1.99 -18.42 -10.65
CA ILE A 382 -3.12 -17.64 -11.16
C ILE A 382 -4.40 -17.92 -10.35
N GLN A 383 -4.69 -19.20 -10.07
CA GLN A 383 -5.90 -19.58 -9.33
C GLN A 383 -5.92 -19.02 -7.91
N ARG A 384 -4.79 -19.05 -7.20
CA ARG A 384 -4.71 -18.56 -5.81
C ARG A 384 -4.66 -17.04 -5.71
N VAL A 385 -3.99 -16.37 -6.65
CA VAL A 385 -3.97 -14.91 -6.66
C VAL A 385 -5.32 -14.33 -7.07
N SER A 386 -6.13 -15.05 -7.85
CA SER A 386 -7.51 -14.62 -8.18
C SER A 386 -8.51 -14.79 -7.03
N GLN A 387 -8.12 -15.46 -5.93
CA GLN A 387 -8.96 -15.72 -4.76
C GLN A 387 -8.71 -14.75 -3.59
N HIS A 388 -7.73 -13.86 -3.73
CA HIS A 388 -7.30 -12.85 -2.74
C HIS A 388 -7.22 -11.48 -3.41
#